data_AF-A0A967H7S8-F1
#
_entry.id   AF-A0A967H7S8-F1
#
_cell.length_a   1.000
_cell.length_b   1.000
_cell.length_c   1.000
_cell.angle_alpha   90.00
_cell.angle_beta   90.00
_cell.angle_gamma   90.00
#
_symmetry.space_group_name_H-M   'P 1'
#
loop_
_entity.id
_entity.type
_entity.pdbx_description
1 polymer ?
#
loop_
_entity_poly.entity_id
_entity_poly.type
_entity_poly.pdbx_seq_one_letter_code
_entity_poly.pdbx_strand_id
1 'polypeptide(L)' 'MKTVKQGKIHYLQPDWSTQESLLAGFTTRNGGSSRAPYNSLNLGYGSGDQVSQVEANRATVARSFGIEP' A
#
# COMPACT_ATOMS: atom_id res chain seq x y z
N MET A 1 2.91 -4.07 16.75
CA MET A 1 2.65 -4.00 15.30
C MET A 1 3.40 -5.13 14.63
N LYS A 2 2.79 -5.81 13.66
CA LYS A 2 3.44 -6.85 12.84
C LYS A 2 3.40 -6.48 11.37
N THR A 3 4.46 -6.81 10.63
CA THR A 3 4.44 -6.69 9.16
C THR A 3 3.70 -7.90 8.59
N VAL A 4 2.63 -7.64 7.84
CA VAL A 4 1.81 -8.65 7.17
C VAL A 4 1.85 -8.41 5.67
N LYS A 5 1.62 -9.47 4.90
CA LYS A 5 1.56 -9.43 3.44
C LYS A 5 0.16 -9.80 2.96
N GLN A 6 -0.42 -8.94 2.12
CA GLN A 6 -1.67 -9.18 1.41
C GLN A 6 -1.42 -8.97 -0.08
N GLY A 7 -1.46 -10.05 -0.88
CA GLY A 7 -1.05 -9.99 -2.28
C GLY A 7 0.40 -9.50 -2.44
N LYS A 8 0.59 -8.37 -3.14
CA LYS A 8 1.90 -7.70 -3.29
C LYS A 8 2.20 -6.70 -2.19
N ILE A 9 1.22 -6.32 -1.37
CA ILE A 9 1.33 -5.23 -0.40
C ILE A 9 1.84 -5.76 0.93
N HIS A 10 2.95 -5.16 1.39
CA HIS A 10 3.44 -5.34 2.76
C HIS A 10 2.96 -4.15 3.58
N TYR A 11 2.28 -4.41 4.70
CA TYR A 11 1.73 -3.37 5.57
C TYR A 11 1.97 -3.70 7.04
N LEU A 12 2.10 -2.65 7.85
CA LEU A 12 2.16 -2.72 9.30
C LEU A 12 0.74 -2.83 9.84
N GLN A 13 0.41 -3.98 10.41
CA GLN A 13 -0.85 -4.23 11.06
C GLN A 13 -0.72 -3.92 12.57
N PRO A 14 -1.57 -3.05 13.14
CA PRO A 14 -1.60 -2.83 14.58
C PRO A 14 -2.18 -4.05 15.30
N ASP A 15 -1.63 -4.37 16.48
CA ASP A 15 -1.92 -5.63 17.17
C ASP A 15 -3.41 -5.74 17.57
N TRP A 16 -4.03 -4.60 17.88
CA TRP A 16 -5.46 -4.51 18.23
C TRP A 16 -6.41 -4.84 17.06
N SER A 17 -5.96 -4.73 15.80
CA SER A 17 -6.80 -5.01 14.63
C SER A 17 -6.99 -6.50 14.32
N THR A 18 -6.46 -7.37 15.17
CA THR A 18 -6.58 -8.82 14.99
C THR A 18 -7.86 -9.41 15.58
N GLN A 19 -8.59 -8.64 16.39
CA GLN A 19 -9.68 -9.15 17.22
C GLN A 19 -11.09 -8.87 16.67
N GLU A 20 -11.22 -8.07 15.60
CA GLU A 20 -12.50 -7.62 15.05
C GLU A 20 -12.54 -7.81 13.53
N SER A 21 -13.72 -7.77 12.91
CA SER A 21 -13.92 -7.76 11.44
C SER A 21 -13.36 -6.51 10.74
N LEU A 22 -12.43 -5.80 11.38
CA LEU A 22 -11.83 -4.56 10.93
C LEU A 22 -10.38 -4.81 10.49
N LEU A 23 -10.12 -4.54 9.20
CA LEU A 23 -8.77 -4.53 8.67
C LEU A 23 -8.19 -3.12 8.78
N ALA A 24 -7.08 -2.98 9.51
CA ALA A 24 -6.36 -1.72 9.65
C ALA A 24 -4.87 -1.89 9.44
N GLY A 25 -4.19 -0.85 8.95
CA GLY A 25 -2.73 -0.85 8.84
C GLY A 25 -2.15 0.29 8.03
N PHE A 26 -0.82 0.30 7.93
CA PHE A 26 -0.04 1.28 7.17
C PHE A 26 0.85 0.57 6.16
N THR A 27 0.75 0.93 4.87
CA THR A 27 1.58 0.34 3.82
C THR A 27 3.06 0.65 4.02
N THR A 28 3.93 -0.28 3.64
CA THR A 28 5.37 -0.03 3.50
C THR A 28 5.71 0.49 2.09
N ARG A 29 6.99 0.76 1.80
CA ARG A 29 7.45 1.16 0.45
C ARG A 29 7.52 0.01 -0.57
N ASN A 30 7.26 -1.22 -0.16
CA ASN A 30 7.41 -2.42 -1.00
C ASN A 30 6.09 -2.80 -1.70
N GLY A 31 6.20 -3.32 -2.93
CA GLY A 31 5.07 -3.89 -3.66
C GLY A 31 4.43 -2.99 -4.71
N GLY A 32 5.03 -1.83 -4.99
CA GLY A 32 4.58 -0.93 -6.06
C GLY A 32 5.45 -1.00 -7.31
N SER A 33 5.23 -0.05 -8.21
CA SER A 33 5.85 0.01 -9.53
C SER A 33 6.73 1.25 -9.75
N SER A 34 6.68 2.25 -8.86
CA SER A 34 7.47 3.47 -8.96
C SER A 34 8.97 3.18 -9.02
N ARG A 35 9.70 3.98 -9.78
CA ARG A 35 11.17 3.91 -9.89
C ARG A 35 11.83 4.88 -8.90
N ALA A 36 13.15 4.78 -8.74
CA ALA A 36 13.91 5.72 -7.90
C ALA A 36 13.63 7.18 -8.32
N PRO A 37 13.48 8.12 -7.36
CA PRO A 37 13.65 7.96 -5.91
C PRO A 37 12.39 7.46 -5.16
N TYR A 38 11.31 7.15 -5.87
CA TYR A 38 9.99 6.81 -5.34
C TYR A 38 9.77 5.30 -5.18
N ASN A 39 10.82 4.48 -5.37
CA ASN A 39 10.71 3.04 -5.38
C ASN A 39 10.18 2.46 -4.05
N SER A 40 9.22 1.54 -4.02
CA SER A 40 8.42 1.04 -5.14
C SER A 40 6.95 1.46 -5.04
N LEU A 41 6.39 1.61 -3.84
CA LEU A 41 4.98 1.90 -3.57
C LEU A 41 4.81 3.33 -3.08
N ASN A 42 4.88 4.29 -3.99
CA ASN A 42 4.53 5.67 -3.69
C ASN A 42 3.04 5.89 -3.91
N LEU A 43 2.34 6.42 -2.90
CA LEU A 43 0.90 6.69 -2.92
C LEU A 43 0.55 8.19 -2.90
N GLY A 44 1.57 9.06 -2.81
CA GLY A 44 1.41 10.50 -2.68
C GLY A 44 1.51 11.21 -4.03
N TYR A 45 0.45 11.95 -4.39
CA TYR A 45 0.44 12.77 -5.61
C TYR A 45 1.41 13.97 -5.55
N GLY A 46 1.74 14.47 -4.35
CA GLY A 46 2.60 15.65 -4.16
C GLY A 46 4.11 15.38 -4.13
N SER A 47 4.57 14.15 -4.38
CA SER A 47 6.00 13.80 -4.21
C SER A 47 6.88 14.13 -5.43
N GLY A 48 6.29 14.47 -6.57
CA GLY A 48 7.01 14.64 -7.86
C GLY A 48 7.19 13.35 -8.66
N ASP A 49 6.55 12.25 -8.26
CA ASP A 49 6.53 11.01 -9.03
C ASP A 49 5.60 11.13 -10.25
N GLN A 50 5.72 10.20 -11.20
CA GLN A 50 4.80 10.10 -12.31
C GLN A 50 3.39 9.78 -11.79
N VAL A 51 2.40 10.60 -12.17
CA VAL A 51 1.00 10.45 -11.74
C VAL A 51 0.47 9.04 -12.04
N SER A 52 0.77 8.50 -13.23
CA SER A 52 0.37 7.15 -13.63
C SER A 52 0.96 6.05 -12.73
N GLN A 53 2.17 6.24 -12.20
CA GLN A 53 2.78 5.30 -11.25
C GLN A 53 2.09 5.36 -9.88
N VAL A 54 1.75 6.57 -9.42
CA VAL A 54 0.98 6.76 -8.18
C VAL A 54 -0.41 6.14 -8.31
N GLU A 55 -1.11 6.36 -9.41
CA GLU A 55 -2.41 5.75 -9.70
C GLU A 55 -2.33 4.21 -9.74
N ALA A 56 -1.34 3.66 -10.45
CA ALA A 56 -1.12 2.22 -10.50
C ALA A 56 -0.83 1.62 -9.11
N ASN A 57 -0.06 2.32 -8.28
CA ASN A 57 0.22 1.89 -6.91
C ASN A 57 -1.05 1.92 -6.04
N ARG A 58 -1.84 3.00 -6.11
CA ARG A 58 -3.13 3.13 -5.38
C ARG A 58 -4.12 2.04 -5.80
N ALA A 59 -4.29 1.82 -7.10
CA ALA A 59 -5.12 0.74 -7.63
C ALA A 59 -4.63 -0.66 -7.19
N THR A 60 -3.31 -0.84 -7.06
CA THR A 60 -2.75 -2.11 -6.56
C THR A 60 -3.04 -2.32 -5.07
N VAL A 61 -3.00 -1.27 -4.26
CA VAL A 61 -3.42 -1.33 -2.85
C VAL A 61 -4.90 -1.69 -2.77
N ALA A 62 -5.76 -0.94 -3.45
CA ALA A 62 -7.21 -1.15 -3.44
C ALA A 62 -7.59 -2.59 -3.82
N ARG A 63 -7.10 -3.09 -4.96
CA ARG A 63 -7.32 -4.47 -5.41
C ARG A 63 -6.81 -5.52 -4.43
N SER A 64 -5.68 -5.28 -3.76
CA SER A 64 -5.13 -6.25 -2.79
C SER A 64 -6.04 -6.47 -1.59
N PHE A 65 -6.87 -5.48 -1.27
CA PHE A 65 -7.83 -5.51 -0.17
C PHE A 65 -9.29 -5.66 -0.65
N GLY A 66 -9.51 -5.93 -1.93
CA GLY A 66 -10.86 -6.15 -2.49
C GLY A 66 -11.74 -4.90 -2.50
N ILE A 67 -11.14 -3.71 -2.58
CA ILE A 67 -11.86 -2.43 -2.70
C ILE A 67 -11.59 -1.77 -4.06
N GLU A 68 -12.49 -0.88 -4.48
CA GLU A 68 -12.33 -0.10 -5.72
C GLU A 68 -11.26 1.00 -5.55
N PRO A 69 -10.44 1.30 -6.58
CA PRO A 69 -9.37 2.32 -6.55
C PRO A 69 -9.82 3.77 -6.34
#